data_AF-A0A3D4GGA8-F1
#
_entry.id   AF-A0A3D4GGA8-F1
#
_cell.length_a   1.000
_cell.length_b   1.000
_cell.length_c   1.000
_cell.angle_alpha   90.00
_cell.angle_beta   90.00
_cell.angle_gamma   90.00
#
_symmetry.space_group_name_H-M   'P 1'
#
loop_
_entity.id
_entity.type
_entity.pdbx_description
1 polymer ?
#
loop_
_entity_poly.entity_id
_entity_poly.type
_entity_poly.pdbx_seq_one_letter_code
_entity_poly.pdbx_strand_id
1 'polypeptide(L)'
;MNEAKAKQGIDLSAARILAKEALTGAQSTLNETSKKKPEYKSISVFVTTAQQYFDSISGEKHFDSLPVFFNFQLVQSGFLAKKSAVVGETAVFLDTETNVGISLNLHSKQSARMEMGDIATSRDITAEDKHIIVLGSDALYLDGKKALEGIDSTKDPAFLSSFGGNAYVFYRGDGTLLKHVSSGSTFSTGTNWIRSALGFQKDTATSLAIDGKVWIGTTDGRIIVFSQGTRFSFTTKGLTEPFASAVIVYTTSDLQHVYVLEAGKNRVVVLNKDGTYVASYFAPELGTSTGVLISADESTVYFPSGSVVYSLNLK
;
A
#
# COMPACT_ATOMS: atom_id res chain seq x y z
N MET A 1 -26.54 -18.92 -3.88
CA MET A 1 -26.05 -19.55 -2.63
C MET A 1 -25.57 -20.99 -2.81
N ASN A 2 -26.37 -21.92 -3.30
CA ASN A 2 -25.92 -23.31 -3.50
C ASN A 2 -24.72 -23.40 -4.46
N GLU A 3 -24.72 -22.61 -5.53
CA GLU A 3 -23.58 -22.52 -6.45
C GLU A 3 -22.31 -21.98 -5.76
N ALA A 4 -22.44 -20.94 -4.93
CA ALA A 4 -21.32 -20.42 -4.15
C ALA A 4 -20.74 -21.48 -3.22
N LYS A 5 -21.59 -22.27 -2.53
CA LYS A 5 -21.16 -23.39 -1.68
C LYS A 5 -20.46 -24.49 -2.46
N ALA A 6 -20.97 -24.84 -3.65
CA ALA A 6 -20.35 -25.82 -4.52
C ALA A 6 -18.96 -25.38 -5.02
N LYS A 7 -18.74 -24.06 -5.17
CA LYS A 7 -17.47 -23.49 -5.60
C LYS A 7 -16.46 -23.27 -4.47
N GLN A 8 -16.89 -23.17 -3.21
CA GLN A 8 -16.02 -22.77 -2.09
C GLN A 8 -14.69 -23.55 -2.00
N GLY A 9 -14.73 -24.87 -2.16
CA GLY A 9 -13.53 -25.73 -2.10
C GLY A 9 -12.76 -25.87 -3.42
N ILE A 10 -13.24 -25.28 -4.52
CA ILE A 10 -12.69 -25.43 -5.87
C ILE A 10 -12.13 -24.09 -6.38
N ASP A 11 -12.89 -23.03 -6.20
CA ASP A 11 -12.59 -21.66 -6.61
C ASP A 11 -13.22 -20.70 -5.61
N LEU A 12 -12.43 -20.35 -4.59
CA LEU A 12 -12.88 -19.44 -3.52
C LEU A 12 -13.19 -18.04 -4.06
N SER A 13 -12.48 -17.58 -5.11
CA SER A 13 -12.75 -16.29 -5.74
C SER A 13 -14.14 -16.28 -6.36
N ALA A 14 -14.50 -17.29 -7.16
CA ALA A 14 -15.84 -17.41 -7.71
C ALA A 14 -16.92 -17.58 -6.62
N ALA A 15 -16.62 -18.36 -5.57
CA ALA A 15 -17.53 -18.54 -4.44
C ALA A 15 -17.87 -17.23 -3.73
N ARG A 16 -16.87 -16.37 -3.50
CA ARG A 16 -17.03 -15.03 -2.89
C ARG A 16 -17.93 -14.13 -3.74
N ILE A 17 -17.69 -14.09 -5.05
CA ILE A 17 -18.50 -13.29 -5.99
C ILE A 17 -19.96 -13.76 -5.97
N LEU A 18 -20.20 -15.05 -6.18
CA LEU A 18 -21.57 -15.62 -6.18
C LEU A 18 -22.29 -15.44 -4.84
N ALA A 19 -21.57 -15.50 -3.72
CA ALA A 19 -22.14 -15.24 -2.40
C ALA A 19 -22.54 -13.77 -2.25
N LYS A 20 -21.69 -12.83 -2.69
CA LYS A 20 -21.99 -11.41 -2.65
C LYS A 20 -23.17 -11.05 -3.53
N GLU A 21 -23.22 -11.55 -4.77
CA GLU A 21 -24.33 -11.33 -5.70
C GLU A 21 -25.65 -11.83 -5.12
N ALA A 22 -25.67 -13.04 -4.56
CA ALA A 22 -26.86 -13.61 -3.93
C ALA A 22 -27.33 -12.79 -2.71
N LEU A 23 -26.39 -12.30 -1.89
CA LEU A 23 -26.67 -11.44 -0.75
C LEU A 23 -27.26 -10.10 -1.19
N THR A 24 -26.62 -9.43 -2.14
CA THR A 24 -27.06 -8.13 -2.67
C THR A 24 -28.44 -8.23 -3.34
N GLY A 25 -28.67 -9.27 -4.14
CA GLY A 25 -29.98 -9.53 -4.74
C GLY A 25 -31.07 -9.73 -3.69
N ALA A 26 -30.80 -10.53 -2.66
CA ALA A 26 -31.74 -10.76 -1.57
C ALA A 26 -32.04 -9.49 -0.75
N GLN A 27 -31.04 -8.66 -0.49
CA GLN A 27 -31.21 -7.37 0.19
C GLN A 27 -32.08 -6.42 -0.63
N SER A 28 -31.85 -6.33 -1.95
CA SER A 28 -32.69 -5.54 -2.86
C SER A 28 -34.15 -6.03 -2.84
N THR A 29 -34.39 -7.33 -2.97
CA THR A 29 -35.76 -7.89 -2.88
C THR A 29 -36.41 -7.63 -1.52
N LEU A 30 -35.66 -7.74 -0.42
CA LEU A 30 -36.18 -7.46 0.93
C LEU A 30 -36.62 -6.01 1.08
N ASN A 31 -35.83 -5.07 0.54
CA ASN A 31 -36.10 -3.63 0.61
C ASN A 31 -37.36 -3.23 -0.18
N GLU A 32 -37.66 -3.92 -1.28
CA GLU A 32 -38.84 -3.70 -2.11
C GLU A 32 -40.09 -4.42 -1.57
N THR A 33 -39.91 -5.44 -0.72
CA THR A 33 -41.00 -6.24 -0.18
C THR A 33 -41.65 -5.55 1.03
N SER A 34 -42.97 -5.33 0.97
CA SER A 34 -43.71 -4.82 2.13
C SER A 34 -43.63 -5.76 3.33
N LYS A 35 -43.37 -5.22 4.53
CA LYS A 35 -43.37 -5.98 5.80
C LYS A 35 -44.67 -6.75 6.10
N LYS A 36 -45.77 -6.40 5.43
CA LYS A 36 -47.08 -7.08 5.57
C LYS A 36 -47.22 -8.32 4.69
N LYS A 37 -46.32 -8.51 3.71
CA LYS A 37 -46.33 -9.65 2.80
C LYS A 37 -45.81 -10.90 3.51
N PRO A 38 -46.45 -12.07 3.37
CA PRO A 38 -45.99 -13.32 3.97
C PRO A 38 -44.53 -13.67 3.63
N GLU A 39 -44.09 -13.31 2.42
CA GLU A 39 -42.76 -13.58 1.90
C GLU A 39 -41.66 -12.73 2.56
N TYR A 40 -42.00 -11.60 3.20
CA TYR A 40 -41.01 -10.72 3.84
C TYR A 40 -40.17 -11.49 4.87
N LYS A 41 -40.82 -12.33 5.68
CA LYS A 41 -40.14 -13.08 6.74
C LYS A 41 -39.16 -14.09 6.17
N SER A 42 -39.53 -14.83 5.13
CA SER A 42 -38.62 -15.81 4.50
C SER A 42 -37.44 -15.14 3.81
N ILE A 43 -37.65 -14.01 3.13
CA ILE A 43 -36.56 -13.23 2.52
C ILE A 43 -35.60 -12.70 3.60
N SER A 44 -36.11 -12.19 4.73
CA SER A 44 -35.27 -11.68 5.82
C SER A 44 -34.37 -12.76 6.45
N VAL A 45 -34.90 -13.98 6.59
CA VAL A 45 -34.14 -15.14 7.08
C VAL A 45 -33.07 -15.54 6.06
N PHE A 46 -33.41 -15.51 4.76
CA PHE A 46 -32.44 -15.79 3.70
C PHE A 46 -31.31 -14.75 3.67
N VAL A 47 -31.61 -13.46 3.77
CA VAL A 47 -30.61 -12.38 3.84
C VAL A 47 -29.66 -12.62 5.01
N THR A 48 -30.19 -12.95 6.19
CA THR A 48 -29.36 -13.25 7.38
C THR A 48 -28.45 -14.45 7.13
N THR A 49 -28.98 -15.52 6.54
CA THR A 49 -28.21 -16.73 6.23
C THR A 49 -27.14 -16.48 5.15
N ALA A 50 -27.48 -15.70 4.13
CA ALA A 50 -26.56 -15.32 3.06
C ALA A 50 -25.43 -14.43 3.58
N GLN A 51 -25.74 -13.50 4.48
CA GLN A 51 -24.75 -12.65 5.15
C GLN A 51 -23.78 -13.48 5.97
N GLN A 52 -24.28 -14.34 6.86
CA GLN A 52 -23.44 -15.22 7.67
C GLN A 52 -22.51 -16.10 6.82
N TYR A 53 -23.03 -16.65 5.72
CA TYR A 53 -22.20 -17.42 4.80
C TYR A 53 -21.16 -16.54 4.08
N PHE A 54 -21.57 -15.37 3.57
CA PHE A 54 -20.65 -14.44 2.94
C PHE A 54 -19.51 -14.06 3.88
N ASP A 55 -19.83 -13.68 5.12
CA ASP A 55 -18.85 -13.32 6.15
C ASP A 55 -17.87 -14.46 6.43
N SER A 56 -18.35 -15.71 6.39
CA SER A 56 -17.49 -16.89 6.60
C SER A 56 -16.47 -17.14 5.49
N ILE A 57 -16.67 -16.58 4.29
CA ILE A 57 -15.79 -16.81 3.13
C ILE A 57 -15.17 -15.54 2.56
N SER A 58 -15.68 -14.35 2.90
CA SER A 58 -15.29 -13.07 2.28
C SER A 58 -13.83 -12.71 2.59
N GLY A 59 -13.33 -13.09 3.77
CA GLY A 59 -12.03 -12.60 4.24
C GLY A 59 -12.03 -11.09 4.56
N GLU A 60 -13.20 -10.47 4.68
CA GLU A 60 -13.37 -9.09 5.13
C GLU A 60 -13.36 -9.06 6.66
N LYS A 61 -12.49 -8.24 7.25
CA LYS A 61 -12.42 -8.01 8.70
C LYS A 61 -12.64 -6.53 8.99
N HIS A 62 -13.62 -6.22 9.83
CA HIS A 62 -13.99 -4.86 10.20
C HIS A 62 -13.57 -4.57 11.64
N PHE A 63 -12.94 -3.42 11.86
CA PHE A 63 -12.51 -2.94 13.15
C PHE A 63 -13.12 -1.57 13.41
N ASP A 64 -13.64 -1.37 14.62
CA ASP A 64 -14.15 -0.06 15.05
C ASP A 64 -13.00 0.94 15.24
N SER A 65 -11.82 0.45 15.63
CA SER A 65 -10.59 1.22 15.73
C SER A 65 -9.35 0.32 15.68
N LEU A 66 -8.20 0.92 15.36
CA LEU A 66 -6.88 0.27 15.47
C LEU A 66 -6.12 0.76 16.70
N PRO A 67 -5.37 -0.12 17.39
CA PRO A 67 -4.52 0.29 18.50
C PRO A 67 -3.36 1.18 18.00
N VAL A 68 -3.06 2.23 18.76
CA VAL A 68 -1.85 3.03 18.56
C VAL A 68 -0.63 2.19 18.92
N PHE A 69 0.23 1.96 17.94
CA PHE A 69 1.50 1.27 18.11
C PHE A 69 2.56 2.18 18.74
N PHE A 70 2.68 3.40 18.21
CA PHE A 70 3.68 4.39 18.61
C PHE A 70 3.19 5.83 18.42
N ASN A 71 3.65 6.74 19.27
CA ASN A 71 3.37 8.16 19.21
C ASN A 71 4.68 8.95 19.04
N PHE A 72 4.86 9.61 17.90
CA PHE A 72 6.09 10.34 17.56
C PHE A 72 6.36 11.54 18.47
N GLN A 73 5.33 12.06 19.13
CA GLN A 73 5.47 13.18 20.07
C GLN A 73 6.35 12.82 21.28
N LEU A 74 6.54 11.53 21.56
CA LEU A 74 7.46 11.05 22.60
C LEU A 74 8.94 11.28 22.24
N VAL A 75 9.25 11.42 20.96
CA VAL A 75 10.62 11.61 20.44
C VAL A 75 10.82 13.07 20.05
N GLN A 76 9.87 13.64 19.30
CA GLN A 76 9.93 15.02 18.87
C GLN A 76 8.53 15.64 18.82
N SER A 77 8.34 16.70 19.61
CA SER A 77 7.13 17.53 19.57
C SER A 77 6.93 18.11 18.17
N GLY A 78 5.70 18.05 17.68
CA GLY A 78 5.31 18.57 16.37
C GLY A 78 5.68 17.67 15.18
N PHE A 79 6.31 16.52 15.39
CA PHE A 79 6.67 15.62 14.30
C PHE A 79 5.43 15.03 13.60
N LEU A 80 5.40 15.12 12.27
CA LEU A 80 4.37 14.54 11.43
C LEU A 80 5.01 13.63 10.37
N ALA A 81 4.79 12.32 10.49
CA ALA A 81 5.26 11.35 9.51
C ALA A 81 4.53 11.54 8.19
N LYS A 82 5.27 11.93 7.16
CA LYS A 82 4.77 12.11 5.79
C LYS A 82 5.17 10.97 4.88
N LYS A 83 6.38 10.46 5.08
CA LYS A 83 6.97 9.35 4.32
C LYS A 83 7.57 8.34 5.28
N SER A 84 7.64 7.09 4.85
CA SER A 84 8.19 6.03 5.67
C SER A 84 8.81 4.92 4.83
N ALA A 85 9.86 4.33 5.36
CA ALA A 85 10.50 3.14 4.81
C ALA A 85 10.76 2.13 5.94
N VAL A 86 10.99 0.87 5.59
CA VAL A 86 11.36 -0.17 6.55
C VAL A 86 12.48 -1.02 5.98
N VAL A 87 13.43 -1.38 6.83
CA VAL A 87 14.52 -2.30 6.54
C VAL A 87 14.74 -3.22 7.73
N GLY A 88 14.58 -4.52 7.52
CA GLY A 88 14.52 -5.49 8.62
C GLY A 88 13.40 -5.14 9.60
N GLU A 89 13.75 -4.97 10.88
CA GLU A 89 12.80 -4.60 11.93
C GLU A 89 12.70 -3.08 12.17
N THR A 90 13.47 -2.27 11.46
CA THR A 90 13.54 -0.84 11.71
C THR A 90 12.75 -0.08 10.65
N ALA A 91 11.72 0.63 11.08
CA ALA A 91 11.06 1.65 10.28
C ALA A 91 11.75 3.00 10.47
N VAL A 92 11.77 3.79 9.40
CA VAL A 92 12.22 5.18 9.41
C VAL A 92 11.07 6.03 8.88
N PHE A 93 10.69 7.03 9.65
CA PHE A 93 9.65 7.99 9.30
C PHE A 93 10.28 9.34 9.04
N LEU A 94 9.85 10.00 7.98
CA LEU A 94 10.36 11.28 7.53
C LEU A 94 9.25 12.32 7.57
N ASP A 95 9.53 13.42 8.27
CA ASP A 95 8.80 14.66 8.11
C ASP A 95 9.47 15.48 6.99
N THR A 96 8.82 15.53 5.82
CA THR A 96 9.37 16.23 4.64
C THR A 96 9.26 17.75 4.73
N GLU A 97 8.57 18.31 5.73
CA GLU A 97 8.55 19.76 5.98
C GLU A 97 9.77 20.20 6.81
N THR A 98 10.18 19.39 7.78
CA THR A 98 11.27 19.72 8.71
C THR A 98 12.58 18.99 8.40
N ASN A 99 12.56 18.06 7.45
CA ASN A 99 13.68 17.16 7.11
C ASN A 99 14.21 16.35 8.31
N VAL A 100 13.36 16.12 9.32
CA VAL A 100 13.70 15.28 10.46
C VAL A 100 13.23 13.85 10.22
N GLY A 101 14.06 12.88 10.60
CA GLY A 101 13.69 11.48 10.66
C GLY A 101 13.44 10.98 12.08
N ILE A 102 12.64 9.93 12.22
CA ILE A 102 12.57 9.09 13.43
C ILE A 102 12.76 7.64 13.01
N SER A 103 13.76 6.98 13.59
CA SER A 103 13.87 5.52 13.56
C SER A 103 13.01 4.90 14.64
N LEU A 104 12.39 3.77 14.34
CA LEU A 104 11.58 2.99 15.27
C LEU A 104 11.79 1.51 14.98
N ASN A 105 12.29 0.76 15.96
CA ASN A 105 12.30 -0.69 15.88
C ASN A 105 10.86 -1.21 16.13
N LEU A 106 10.31 -1.91 15.15
CA LEU A 106 8.92 -2.39 15.11
C LEU A 106 8.65 -3.55 16.09
N HIS A 107 9.67 -4.11 16.73
CA HIS A 107 9.53 -5.14 17.76
C HIS A 107 9.65 -4.55 19.18
N SER A 108 10.78 -3.94 19.50
CA SER A 108 11.11 -3.39 20.82
C SER A 108 10.54 -2.00 21.10
N LYS A 109 10.05 -1.29 20.08
CA LYS A 109 9.62 0.11 20.13
C LYS A 109 10.73 1.11 20.50
N GLN A 110 11.99 0.68 20.52
CA GLN A 110 13.11 1.60 20.66
C GLN A 110 13.10 2.58 19.49
N SER A 111 13.26 3.86 19.80
CA SER A 111 13.19 4.93 18.82
C SER A 111 14.25 5.98 19.06
N ALA A 112 14.68 6.62 17.98
CA ALA A 112 15.65 7.69 18.02
C ALA A 112 15.35 8.70 16.91
N ARG A 113 15.51 9.98 17.25
CA ARG A 113 15.54 11.07 16.27
C ARG A 113 16.75 10.91 15.35
N MET A 114 16.56 11.21 14.07
CA MET A 114 17.58 11.16 13.03
C MET A 114 17.69 12.50 12.32
N GLU A 115 18.92 12.96 12.14
CA GLU A 115 19.20 14.05 11.20
C GLU A 115 19.31 13.45 9.79
N MET A 116 18.53 13.97 8.85
CA MET A 116 18.51 13.46 7.47
C MET A 116 19.53 14.17 6.57
N GLY A 117 20.36 15.05 7.13
CA GLY A 117 21.31 15.88 6.41
C GLY A 117 20.72 17.21 5.93
N ASP A 118 21.55 18.01 5.28
CA ASP A 118 21.16 19.31 4.69
C ASP A 118 20.44 19.08 3.35
N ILE A 119 19.17 18.70 3.44
CA ILE A 119 18.28 18.48 2.29
C ILE A 119 17.40 19.70 2.13
N ALA A 120 17.46 20.40 0.98
CA ALA A 120 16.64 21.59 0.76
C ALA A 120 15.13 21.30 0.89
N THR A 121 14.66 20.29 0.14
CA THR A 121 13.27 19.81 0.20
C THR A 121 13.26 18.30 0.03
N SER A 122 12.88 17.56 1.08
CA SER A 122 12.66 16.12 0.97
C SER A 122 11.35 15.81 0.25
N ARG A 123 11.32 14.72 -0.53
CA ARG A 123 10.16 14.28 -1.30
C ARG A 123 9.73 12.87 -0.98
N ASP A 124 10.68 11.95 -0.83
CA ASP A 124 10.39 10.54 -0.54
C ASP A 124 11.57 9.83 0.12
N ILE A 125 11.33 8.65 0.69
CA ILE A 125 12.33 7.86 1.41
C ILE A 125 12.20 6.37 1.07
N THR A 126 13.34 5.68 0.99
CA THR A 126 13.40 4.21 0.93
C THR A 126 14.56 3.72 1.80
N ALA A 127 14.58 2.43 2.11
CA ALA A 127 15.65 1.82 2.89
C ALA A 127 15.90 0.38 2.41
N GLU A 128 17.17 0.02 2.25
CA GLU A 128 17.65 -1.29 1.80
C GLU A 128 19.04 -1.55 2.41
N ASP A 129 19.34 -2.78 2.84
CA ASP A 129 20.65 -3.16 3.38
C ASP A 129 21.23 -2.24 4.47
N LYS A 130 20.37 -1.75 5.38
CA LYS A 130 20.66 -0.77 6.46
C LYS A 130 21.00 0.64 6.00
N HIS A 131 20.93 0.91 4.70
CA HIS A 131 21.07 2.24 4.15
C HIS A 131 19.70 2.91 3.99
N ILE A 132 19.68 4.22 4.20
CA ILE A 132 18.52 5.07 3.97
C ILE A 132 18.82 5.96 2.77
N ILE A 133 17.91 5.98 1.82
CA ILE A 133 17.99 6.85 0.66
C ILE A 133 16.84 7.84 0.71
N VAL A 134 17.15 9.13 0.62
CA VAL A 134 16.17 10.21 0.57
C VAL A 134 16.23 10.88 -0.80
N LEU A 135 15.06 11.04 -1.40
CA LEU A 135 14.88 11.84 -2.61
C LEU A 135 14.67 13.29 -2.19
N GLY A 136 15.64 14.15 -2.51
CA GLY A 136 15.50 15.59 -2.40
C GLY A 136 14.94 16.21 -3.68
N SER A 137 14.78 17.53 -3.68
CA SER A 137 14.42 18.29 -4.88
C SER A 137 15.53 18.38 -5.91
N ASP A 138 16.80 18.33 -5.49
CA ASP A 138 17.99 18.57 -6.31
C ASP A 138 18.93 17.35 -6.42
N ALA A 139 18.80 16.40 -5.50
CA ALA A 139 19.75 15.33 -5.30
C ALA A 139 19.13 14.06 -4.67
N LEU A 140 19.84 12.94 -4.77
CA LEU A 140 19.66 11.78 -3.89
C LEU A 140 20.64 11.86 -2.74
N TYR A 141 20.18 11.53 -1.55
CA TYR A 141 20.98 11.49 -0.33
C TYR A 141 21.04 10.06 0.19
N LEU A 142 22.23 9.57 0.51
CA LEU A 142 22.49 8.26 1.13
C LEU A 142 23.00 8.51 2.54
N ASP A 143 22.27 8.02 3.55
CA ASP A 143 22.58 8.19 4.98
C ASP A 143 22.91 9.65 5.35
N GLY A 144 22.10 10.58 4.82
CA GLY A 144 22.22 12.02 5.04
C GLY A 144 23.34 12.73 4.28
N LYS A 145 24.07 12.02 3.42
CA LYS A 145 25.09 12.60 2.54
C LYS A 145 24.61 12.66 1.11
N LYS A 146 24.86 13.77 0.43
CA LYS A 146 24.55 13.92 -1.00
C LYS A 146 25.33 12.87 -1.80
N ALA A 147 24.60 12.01 -2.51
CA ALA A 147 25.13 10.84 -3.21
C ALA A 147 24.96 10.91 -4.74
N LEU A 148 24.04 11.76 -5.22
CA LEU A 148 23.88 12.12 -6.63
C LEU A 148 23.27 13.51 -6.73
N GLU A 149 23.82 14.34 -7.61
CA GLU A 149 23.27 15.65 -7.98
C GLU A 149 22.47 15.59 -9.29
N GLY A 150 21.70 16.64 -9.57
CA GLY A 150 21.03 16.80 -10.86
C GLY A 150 19.69 16.10 -10.95
N ILE A 151 19.01 15.87 -9.82
CA ILE A 151 17.59 15.48 -9.85
C ILE A 151 16.79 16.65 -10.42
N ASP A 152 16.16 16.43 -11.56
CA ASP A 152 15.38 17.44 -12.26
C ASP A 152 14.02 17.65 -11.59
N SER A 153 13.95 18.64 -10.69
CA SER A 153 12.71 19.03 -10.01
C SER A 153 11.59 19.47 -10.95
N THR A 154 11.91 19.93 -12.18
CA THR A 154 10.90 20.39 -13.15
C THR A 154 10.07 19.24 -13.73
N LYS A 155 10.59 18.00 -13.61
CA LYS A 155 9.93 16.77 -14.05
C LYS A 155 9.12 16.07 -12.96
N ASP A 156 8.94 16.72 -11.80
CA ASP A 156 8.20 16.19 -10.66
C ASP A 156 8.66 14.77 -10.24
N PRO A 157 9.89 14.65 -9.68
CA PRO A 157 10.39 13.41 -9.10
C PRO A 157 9.55 13.07 -7.86
N ALA A 158 8.58 12.18 -8.03
CA ALA A 158 7.50 12.00 -7.07
C ALA A 158 7.73 10.84 -6.10
N PHE A 159 8.33 9.75 -6.59
CA PHE A 159 8.47 8.52 -5.82
C PHE A 159 9.88 7.96 -5.90
N LEU A 160 10.35 7.42 -4.79
CA LEU A 160 11.61 6.73 -4.63
C LEU A 160 11.38 5.31 -4.14
N SER A 161 12.09 4.35 -4.73
CA SER A 161 12.19 2.99 -4.20
C SER A 161 13.60 2.46 -4.39
N SER A 162 13.93 1.35 -3.73
CA SER A 162 15.22 0.68 -3.82
C SER A 162 15.03 -0.80 -4.14
N PHE A 163 15.96 -1.35 -4.92
CA PHE A 163 16.00 -2.78 -5.22
C PHE A 163 17.38 -3.21 -5.72
N GLY A 164 17.95 -4.23 -5.07
CA GLY A 164 19.23 -4.81 -5.43
C GLY A 164 20.38 -3.79 -5.34
N GLY A 165 20.34 -2.93 -4.32
CA GLY A 165 21.30 -1.87 -4.04
C GLY A 165 21.15 -0.63 -4.93
N ASN A 166 20.14 -0.55 -5.80
CA ASN A 166 19.95 0.57 -6.72
C ASN A 166 18.78 1.46 -6.28
N ALA A 167 18.86 2.75 -6.57
CA ALA A 167 17.75 3.69 -6.37
C ALA A 167 16.92 3.82 -7.66
N TYR A 168 15.61 3.96 -7.50
CA TYR A 168 14.64 4.12 -8.59
C TYR A 168 13.78 5.34 -8.33
N VAL A 169 13.81 6.32 -9.25
CA VAL A 169 13.03 7.55 -9.13
C VAL A 169 12.00 7.62 -10.24
N PHE A 170 10.72 7.72 -9.87
CA PHE A 170 9.62 7.92 -10.81
C PHE A 170 9.27 9.40 -10.96
N TYR A 171 9.26 9.89 -12.20
CA TYR A 171 8.95 11.27 -12.55
C TYR A 171 7.53 11.36 -13.11
N ARG A 172 6.62 12.05 -12.43
CA ARG A 172 5.24 12.25 -12.93
C ARG A 172 5.18 13.25 -14.09
N GLY A 173 6.21 14.07 -14.26
CA GLY A 173 6.30 15.07 -15.33
C GLY A 173 6.38 14.44 -16.72
N ASP A 174 7.11 13.34 -16.88
CA ASP A 174 7.29 12.65 -18.17
C ASP A 174 7.05 11.12 -18.12
N GLY A 175 6.81 10.55 -16.93
CA GLY A 175 6.49 9.14 -16.75
C GLY A 175 7.73 8.24 -16.77
N THR A 176 8.94 8.81 -16.70
CA THR A 176 10.17 8.04 -16.66
C THR A 176 10.40 7.42 -15.29
N LEU A 177 11.00 6.23 -15.28
CA LEU A 177 11.52 5.58 -14.08
C LEU A 177 13.02 5.43 -14.26
N LEU A 178 13.81 6.30 -13.63
CA LEU A 178 15.26 6.24 -13.73
C LEU A 178 15.82 5.28 -12.68
N LYS A 179 16.58 4.29 -13.14
CA LYS A 179 17.41 3.42 -12.30
C LYS A 179 18.78 4.04 -12.14
N HIS A 180 19.14 4.38 -10.90
CA HIS A 180 20.43 4.88 -10.51
C HIS A 180 21.24 3.77 -9.85
N VAL A 181 22.29 3.30 -10.53
CA VAL A 181 23.15 2.21 -10.04
C VAL A 181 24.03 2.72 -8.92
N SER A 182 24.08 1.99 -7.81
CA SER A 182 24.98 2.30 -6.70
C SER A 182 26.42 1.95 -7.02
N SER A 183 27.34 2.81 -6.59
CA SER A 183 28.78 2.59 -6.60
C SER A 183 29.36 3.11 -5.29
N GLY A 184 29.41 2.23 -4.29
CA GLY A 184 29.84 2.57 -2.94
C GLY A 184 28.87 3.54 -2.28
N SER A 185 29.31 4.78 -2.06
CA SER A 185 28.51 5.84 -1.42
C SER A 185 27.85 6.82 -2.41
N THR A 186 27.82 6.49 -3.70
CA THR A 186 27.30 7.35 -4.77
C THR A 186 26.37 6.60 -5.70
N PHE A 187 25.57 7.34 -6.48
CA PHE A 187 24.74 6.77 -7.53
C PHE A 187 25.08 7.33 -8.91
N SER A 188 24.86 6.54 -9.96
CA SER A 188 24.94 6.99 -11.36
C SER A 188 23.84 8.00 -11.70
N THR A 189 24.01 8.80 -12.76
CA THR A 189 23.02 9.79 -13.25
C THR A 189 21.65 9.21 -13.65
N GLY A 190 21.57 7.90 -13.86
CA GLY A 190 20.32 7.17 -14.05
C GLY A 190 20.07 6.75 -15.50
N THR A 191 19.48 5.59 -15.68
CA THR A 191 19.03 5.08 -16.98
C THR A 191 17.56 4.75 -16.93
N ASN A 192 16.81 5.06 -17.99
CA ASN A 192 15.39 4.74 -18.01
C ASN A 192 15.16 3.23 -17.96
N TRP A 193 14.43 2.77 -16.95
CA TRP A 193 14.17 1.35 -16.71
C TRP A 193 12.94 0.86 -17.48
N ILE A 194 11.90 1.70 -17.63
CA ILE A 194 10.70 1.38 -18.41
C ILE A 194 11.01 1.54 -19.89
N ARG A 195 10.88 0.46 -20.65
CA ARG A 195 11.19 0.36 -22.09
C ARG A 195 9.95 0.27 -22.97
N SER A 196 8.79 -0.05 -22.40
CA SER A 196 7.50 -0.07 -23.12
C SER A 196 6.70 1.21 -22.91
N ALA A 197 5.59 1.36 -23.64
CA ALA A 197 4.60 2.38 -23.32
C ALA A 197 4.10 2.24 -21.87
N LEU A 198 3.84 3.38 -21.24
CA LEU A 198 3.45 3.45 -19.83
C LEU A 198 2.04 2.84 -19.58
N GLY A 199 1.09 3.12 -20.48
CA GLY A 199 -0.26 2.55 -20.44
C GLY A 199 -1.16 3.11 -19.33
N PHE A 200 -0.81 4.24 -18.73
CA PHE A 200 -1.65 5.01 -17.80
C PHE A 200 -1.23 6.49 -17.79
N GLN A 201 -2.04 7.35 -17.16
CA GLN A 201 -1.74 8.78 -17.03
C GLN A 201 -0.72 8.98 -15.91
N LYS A 202 0.51 9.34 -16.26
CA LYS A 202 1.67 9.42 -15.34
C LYS A 202 1.45 10.27 -14.09
N ASP A 203 0.67 11.34 -14.19
CA ASP A 203 0.33 12.27 -13.09
C ASP A 203 -0.66 11.67 -12.09
N THR A 204 -1.35 10.59 -12.44
CA THR A 204 -2.22 9.83 -11.54
C THR A 204 -1.49 8.84 -10.65
N ALA A 205 -0.16 8.68 -10.79
CA ALA A 205 0.62 7.78 -9.93
C ALA A 205 0.58 8.25 -8.46
N THR A 206 0.39 7.31 -7.55
CA THR A 206 0.24 7.54 -6.10
C THR A 206 1.32 6.85 -5.25
N SER A 207 2.00 5.84 -5.80
CA SER A 207 2.99 5.03 -5.09
C SER A 207 3.92 4.30 -6.05
N LEU A 208 5.08 3.88 -5.52
CA LEU A 208 6.06 3.02 -6.19
C LEU A 208 6.54 1.96 -5.21
N ALA A 209 6.43 0.69 -5.60
CA ALA A 209 7.03 -0.43 -4.87
C ALA A 209 7.80 -1.34 -5.83
N ILE A 210 8.87 -1.97 -5.36
CA ILE A 210 9.73 -2.84 -6.17
C ILE A 210 10.06 -4.12 -5.40
N ASP A 211 9.79 -5.27 -6.03
CA ASP A 211 10.13 -6.61 -5.52
C ASP A 211 10.85 -7.47 -6.57
N GLY A 212 11.40 -6.82 -7.59
CA GLY A 212 11.84 -7.43 -8.85
C GLY A 212 10.89 -7.12 -10.01
N LYS A 213 9.60 -6.89 -9.72
CA LYS A 213 8.69 -6.12 -10.58
C LYS A 213 8.53 -4.71 -10.03
N VAL A 214 8.13 -3.78 -10.89
CA VAL A 214 7.74 -2.43 -10.50
C VAL A 214 6.23 -2.37 -10.40
N TRP A 215 5.74 -1.89 -9.25
CA TRP A 215 4.33 -1.75 -8.92
C TRP A 215 4.02 -0.27 -8.71
N ILE A 216 3.00 0.24 -9.40
CA ILE A 216 2.56 1.63 -9.31
C ILE A 216 1.05 1.63 -9.03
N GLY A 217 0.66 2.26 -7.93
CA GLY A 217 -0.75 2.58 -7.67
C GLY A 217 -1.17 3.86 -8.40
N THR A 218 -2.47 4.02 -8.63
CA THR A 218 -3.03 5.21 -9.27
C THR A 218 -4.20 5.82 -8.48
N THR A 219 -4.54 7.08 -8.78
CA THR A 219 -5.68 7.79 -8.16
C THR A 219 -7.04 7.19 -8.51
N ASP A 220 -7.13 6.44 -9.62
CA ASP A 220 -8.34 5.75 -10.08
C ASP A 220 -8.41 4.27 -9.63
N GLY A 221 -7.53 3.84 -8.72
CA GLY A 221 -7.59 2.51 -8.11
C GLY A 221 -6.94 1.38 -8.92
N ARG A 222 -6.25 1.71 -10.03
CA ARG A 222 -5.50 0.72 -10.80
C ARG A 222 -4.16 0.39 -10.17
N ILE A 223 -3.72 -0.83 -10.41
CA ILE A 223 -2.38 -1.32 -10.08
C ILE A 223 -1.67 -1.61 -11.39
N ILE A 224 -0.63 -0.83 -11.64
CA ILE A 224 0.18 -0.89 -12.84
C ILE A 224 1.46 -1.67 -12.54
N VAL A 225 1.71 -2.72 -13.31
CA VAL A 225 2.88 -3.59 -13.07
C VAL A 225 3.78 -3.61 -14.30
N PHE A 226 5.08 -3.52 -14.06
CA PHE A 226 6.11 -3.74 -15.08
C PHE A 226 7.07 -4.83 -14.64
N SER A 227 7.51 -5.65 -15.59
CA SER A 227 8.51 -6.69 -15.39
C SER A 227 9.60 -6.53 -16.45
N GLN A 228 10.87 -6.51 -16.01
CA GLN A 228 12.03 -6.34 -16.90
C GLN A 228 11.91 -5.11 -17.83
N GLY A 229 11.33 -4.01 -17.33
CA GLY A 229 11.10 -2.78 -18.08
C GLY A 229 9.89 -2.80 -19.03
N THR A 230 9.13 -3.89 -19.10
CA THR A 230 7.95 -4.00 -19.99
C THR A 230 6.66 -4.14 -19.20
N ARG A 231 5.55 -3.66 -19.77
CA ARG A 231 4.24 -3.77 -19.15
C ARG A 231 3.88 -5.23 -18.88
N PHE A 232 3.52 -5.53 -17.64
CA PHE A 232 3.06 -6.85 -17.21
C PHE A 232 1.54 -6.86 -17.07
N SER A 233 0.89 -7.91 -17.57
CA SER A 233 -0.55 -8.08 -17.42
C SER A 233 -0.87 -8.48 -15.99
N PHE A 234 -1.50 -7.57 -15.24
CA PHE A 234 -1.91 -7.78 -13.86
C PHE A 234 -3.37 -7.38 -13.72
N THR A 235 -4.14 -8.21 -13.04
CA THR A 235 -5.55 -7.95 -12.74
C THR A 235 -5.89 -8.55 -11.38
N THR A 236 -6.71 -7.84 -10.61
CA THR A 236 -7.20 -8.32 -9.32
C THR A 236 -8.35 -9.29 -9.51
N LYS A 237 -8.32 -10.43 -8.82
CA LYS A 237 -9.33 -11.49 -8.92
C LYS A 237 -9.94 -11.77 -7.56
N GLY A 238 -11.26 -11.95 -7.51
CA GLY A 238 -11.96 -12.31 -6.27
C GLY A 238 -12.22 -11.15 -5.31
N LEU A 239 -11.92 -9.89 -5.69
CA LEU A 239 -12.44 -8.71 -5.01
C LEU A 239 -13.94 -8.60 -5.31
N THR A 240 -14.75 -8.69 -4.26
CA THR A 240 -16.21 -8.46 -4.28
C THR A 240 -16.55 -6.98 -4.47
N GLU A 241 -15.67 -6.10 -4.02
CA GLU A 241 -15.75 -4.67 -4.20
C GLU A 241 -14.45 -4.15 -4.82
N PRO A 242 -14.46 -3.79 -6.12
CA PRO A 242 -13.28 -3.24 -6.80
C PRO A 242 -12.74 -1.98 -6.12
N PHE A 243 -11.45 -1.71 -6.35
CA PHE A 243 -10.89 -0.39 -6.05
C PHE A 243 -11.63 0.67 -6.86
N ALA A 244 -11.98 1.79 -6.20
CA ALA A 244 -12.72 2.89 -6.81
C ALA A 244 -12.11 4.26 -6.49
N SER A 245 -11.00 4.29 -5.76
CA SER A 245 -10.30 5.50 -5.34
C SER A 245 -8.79 5.27 -5.29
N ALA A 246 -8.04 6.30 -4.92
CA ALA A 246 -6.58 6.26 -4.89
C ALA A 246 -6.05 5.09 -4.06
N VAL A 247 -5.12 4.34 -4.63
CA VAL A 247 -4.47 3.20 -3.96
C VAL A 247 -2.99 3.43 -3.73
N ILE A 248 -2.48 3.09 -2.56
CA ILE A 248 -1.04 3.00 -2.29
C ILE A 248 -0.68 1.52 -2.29
N VAL A 249 0.24 1.12 -3.16
CA VAL A 249 0.71 -0.26 -3.29
C VAL A 249 2.02 -0.41 -2.53
N TYR A 250 2.10 -1.42 -1.69
CA TYR A 250 3.28 -1.73 -0.91
C TYR A 250 3.65 -3.22 -1.05
N THR A 251 4.93 -3.46 -1.35
CA THR A 251 5.52 -4.78 -1.40
C THR A 251 7.05 -4.70 -1.41
N THR A 252 7.74 -5.75 -0.97
CA THR A 252 9.19 -5.95 -1.17
C THR A 252 9.46 -7.38 -1.69
N SER A 253 10.74 -7.71 -1.96
CA SER A 253 11.17 -9.05 -2.34
C SER A 253 10.96 -10.11 -1.28
N ASP A 254 10.92 -9.71 0.00
CA ASP A 254 10.77 -10.62 1.13
C ASP A 254 9.30 -10.94 1.42
N LEU A 255 8.39 -10.10 0.91
CA LEU A 255 6.95 -10.26 1.09
C LEU A 255 6.36 -11.22 0.05
N GLN A 256 5.52 -12.13 0.53
CA GLN A 256 4.72 -13.06 -0.27
C GLN A 256 3.49 -12.38 -0.86
N HIS A 257 2.99 -11.31 -0.23
CA HIS A 257 1.80 -10.61 -0.66
C HIS A 257 2.09 -9.19 -1.17
N VAL A 258 1.09 -8.61 -1.83
CA VAL A 258 1.00 -7.18 -2.17
C VAL A 258 -0.09 -6.57 -1.30
N TYR A 259 0.24 -5.48 -0.63
CA TYR A 259 -0.68 -4.75 0.22
C TYR A 259 -1.12 -3.48 -0.49
N VAL A 260 -2.42 -3.22 -0.49
CA VAL A 260 -3.02 -2.11 -1.22
C VAL A 260 -3.89 -1.30 -0.27
N LEU A 261 -3.41 -0.14 0.15
CA LEU A 261 -4.19 0.81 0.96
C LEU A 261 -5.08 1.64 0.07
N GLU A 262 -6.39 1.56 0.28
CA GLU A 262 -7.40 2.42 -0.34
C GLU A 262 -8.01 3.31 0.76
N ALA A 263 -7.32 4.41 1.06
CA ALA A 263 -7.72 5.33 2.13
C ALA A 263 -9.14 5.89 1.92
N GLY A 264 -9.56 6.11 0.67
CA GLY A 264 -10.93 6.55 0.34
C GLY A 264 -12.03 5.58 0.76
N LYS A 265 -11.69 4.32 1.07
CA LYS A 265 -12.59 3.29 1.61
C LYS A 265 -12.18 2.78 2.98
N ASN A 266 -11.26 3.45 3.67
CA ASN A 266 -10.78 3.05 4.99
C ASN A 266 -10.33 1.59 5.06
N ARG A 267 -9.66 1.09 3.99
CA ARG A 267 -9.32 -0.33 3.88
C ARG A 267 -7.91 -0.59 3.37
N VAL A 268 -7.33 -1.70 3.82
CA VAL A 268 -6.17 -2.33 3.18
C VAL A 268 -6.58 -3.69 2.63
N VAL A 269 -6.20 -3.95 1.38
CA VAL A 269 -6.45 -5.20 0.67
C VAL A 269 -5.15 -5.97 0.55
N VAL A 270 -5.18 -7.27 0.87
CA VAL A 270 -4.07 -8.19 0.70
C VAL A 270 -4.30 -9.04 -0.55
N LEU A 271 -3.34 -9.00 -1.46
CA LEU A 271 -3.35 -9.76 -2.71
C LEU A 271 -2.14 -10.68 -2.76
N ASN A 272 -2.31 -11.87 -3.35
CA ASN A 272 -1.18 -12.62 -3.87
C ASN A 272 -0.52 -11.84 -5.01
N LYS A 273 0.75 -12.13 -5.29
CA LYS A 273 1.53 -11.50 -6.39
C LYS A 273 0.93 -11.72 -7.79
N ASP A 274 0.03 -12.69 -7.93
CA ASP A 274 -0.72 -12.98 -9.16
C ASP A 274 -2.04 -12.19 -9.28
N GLY A 275 -2.36 -11.38 -8.27
CA GLY A 275 -3.58 -10.56 -8.17
C GLY A 275 -4.76 -11.27 -7.49
N THR A 276 -4.59 -12.51 -7.03
CA THR A 276 -5.66 -13.23 -6.33
C THR A 276 -5.87 -12.63 -4.94
N TYR A 277 -7.13 -12.32 -4.63
CA TYR A 277 -7.55 -11.75 -3.36
C TYR A 277 -7.39 -12.70 -2.18
N VAL A 278 -6.80 -12.21 -1.09
CA VAL A 278 -6.62 -12.95 0.16
C VAL A 278 -7.63 -12.46 1.20
N ALA A 279 -7.52 -11.21 1.62
CA ALA A 279 -8.32 -10.60 2.70
C ALA A 279 -8.37 -9.07 2.58
N SER A 280 -9.36 -8.45 3.21
CA SER A 280 -9.49 -7.00 3.36
C SER A 280 -9.69 -6.64 4.83
N TYR A 281 -9.06 -5.57 5.26
CA TYR A 281 -9.16 -5.08 6.63
C TYR A 281 -9.65 -3.64 6.59
N PHE A 282 -10.72 -3.34 7.33
CA PHE A 282 -11.37 -2.05 7.35
C PHE A 282 -11.25 -1.43 8.74
N ALA A 283 -10.80 -0.17 8.81
CA ALA A 283 -10.79 0.60 10.05
C ALA A 283 -10.76 2.11 9.75
N PRO A 284 -11.45 2.96 10.53
CA PRO A 284 -11.51 4.40 10.28
C PRO A 284 -10.14 5.08 10.12
N GLU A 285 -9.14 4.65 10.89
CA GLU A 285 -7.79 5.22 10.90
C GLU A 285 -7.07 5.09 9.56
N LEU A 286 -7.43 4.08 8.75
CA LEU A 286 -6.84 3.84 7.44
C LEU A 286 -7.13 4.98 6.45
N GLY A 287 -8.22 5.73 6.66
CA GLY A 287 -8.57 6.89 5.83
C GLY A 287 -7.60 8.06 5.90
N THR A 288 -6.75 8.08 6.92
CA THR A 288 -5.74 9.14 7.14
C THR A 288 -4.32 8.65 6.98
N SER A 289 -4.13 7.36 6.70
CA SER A 289 -2.79 6.79 6.65
C SER A 289 -2.05 7.21 5.38
N THR A 290 -0.78 7.56 5.55
CA THR A 290 0.10 8.01 4.45
C THR A 290 0.90 6.86 3.83
N GLY A 291 0.80 5.65 4.38
CA GLY A 291 1.55 4.49 3.88
C GLY A 291 1.19 3.19 4.58
N VAL A 292 1.87 2.13 4.18
CA VAL A 292 1.74 0.80 4.77
C VAL A 292 3.14 0.26 4.97
N LEU A 293 3.45 -0.23 6.17
CA LEU A 293 4.67 -0.97 6.45
C LEU A 293 4.28 -2.35 6.97
N ILE A 294 5.03 -3.38 6.59
CA ILE A 294 4.71 -4.77 6.90
C ILE A 294 5.89 -5.39 7.65
N SER A 295 5.62 -6.14 8.72
CA SER A 295 6.66 -6.93 9.38
C SER A 295 7.20 -8.00 8.43
N ALA A 296 8.47 -8.38 8.57
CA ALA A 296 9.10 -9.36 7.67
C ALA A 296 8.37 -10.72 7.64
N ASP A 297 7.67 -11.09 8.71
CA ASP A 297 6.88 -12.32 8.81
C ASP A 297 5.41 -12.15 8.38
N GLU A 298 5.05 -10.97 7.88
CA GLU A 298 3.69 -10.58 7.47
C GLU A 298 2.61 -10.78 8.53
N SER A 299 2.98 -10.79 9.82
CA SER A 299 2.02 -10.91 10.91
C SER A 299 1.40 -9.58 11.32
N THR A 300 2.07 -8.46 11.05
CA THR A 300 1.64 -7.14 11.53
C THR A 300 1.77 -6.11 10.42
N VAL A 301 0.74 -5.29 10.29
CA VAL A 301 0.73 -4.09 9.45
C VAL A 301 0.83 -2.86 10.32
N TYR A 302 1.62 -1.89 9.90
CA TYR A 302 1.75 -0.59 10.53
C TYR A 302 1.28 0.51 9.58
N PHE A 303 0.50 1.43 10.11
CA PHE A 303 -0.13 2.53 9.37
C PHE A 303 0.33 3.86 9.96
N PRO A 304 1.35 4.51 9.37
CA PRO A 304 1.69 5.88 9.73
C PRO A 304 0.51 6.80 9.42
N SER A 305 0.12 7.63 10.39
CA SER A 305 -0.94 8.63 10.27
C SER A 305 -0.55 9.87 11.08
N GLY A 306 0.15 10.80 10.43
CA GLY A 306 0.60 12.04 11.04
C GLY A 306 1.51 11.81 12.25
N SER A 307 1.03 12.10 13.44
CA SER A 307 1.80 12.02 14.69
C SER A 307 1.86 10.64 15.32
N VAL A 308 1.14 9.66 14.78
CA VAL A 308 1.05 8.30 15.34
C VAL A 308 1.26 7.23 14.27
N VAL A 309 1.55 6.02 14.74
CA VAL A 309 1.51 4.78 13.95
C VAL A 309 0.46 3.89 14.57
N TYR A 310 -0.51 3.42 13.78
CA TYR A 310 -1.44 2.37 14.19
C TYR A 310 -0.88 1.01 13.79
N SER A 311 -1.28 -0.05 14.50
CA SER A 311 -0.91 -1.43 14.13
C SER A 311 -2.13 -2.33 14.03
N LEU A 312 -2.03 -3.34 13.17
CA LEU A 312 -3.01 -4.40 13.02
C LEU A 312 -2.31 -5.76 12.95
N ASN A 313 -2.71 -6.69 13.80
CA ASN A 313 -2.29 -8.09 13.68
C ASN A 313 -3.14 -8.79 12.61
N LEU A 314 -2.49 -9.48 11.68
CA LEU A 314 -3.12 -10.19 10.56
C LEU A 314 -3.50 -11.64 10.91
N LYS A 315 -2.90 -12.20 11.98
CA LYS A 315 -3.16 -13.56 12.47
C LYS A 315 -4.42 -13.61 13.34
#